data_AF-A0A1D2QR88-F1
#
_entry.id   AF-A0A1D2QR88-F1
#
_cell.length_a   1.000
_cell.length_b   1.000
_cell.length_c   1.000
_cell.angle_alpha   90.00
_cell.angle_beta   90.00
_cell.angle_gamma   90.00
#
_symmetry.space_group_name_H-M   'P 1'
#
loop_
_entity.id
_entity.type
_entity.pdbx_description
1 polymer ?
#
loop_
_entity_poly.entity_id
_entity_poly.type
_entity_poly.pdbx_seq_one_letter_code
_entity_poly.pdbx_strand_id
1 'polypeptide(L)'
;MLDRINSETQQPFIIAECILDDNRERFQRLGANAVIRPIRTYPELVVRSLSAPGTERVLENLFTHDGTSTKRFDIQLQQIRWQDIACKIISAGLGTPLGFITMDGRVITNPNHDDEVSTYALLIMVGEDKIVSSDMISVVLSSH
;
A
#
# COMPACT_ATOMS: atom_id res chain seq x y z
N MET A 1 -26.95 4.21 -1.13
CA MET A 1 -26.72 3.46 0.13
C MET A 1 -25.54 4.07 0.88
N LEU A 2 -24.37 4.22 0.23
CA LEU A 2 -23.22 4.96 0.77
C LEU A 2 -23.56 6.41 1.18
N ASP A 3 -24.29 7.15 0.34
CA ASP A 3 -24.74 8.52 0.64
C ASP A 3 -25.57 8.67 1.93
N ARG A 4 -26.20 7.57 2.40
CA ARG A 4 -27.04 7.57 3.61
C ARG A 4 -26.24 7.29 4.88
N ILE A 5 -25.02 6.78 4.77
CA ILE A 5 -24.18 6.40 5.92
C ILE A 5 -23.38 7.62 6.42
N ASN A 6 -23.24 8.66 5.59
CA ASN A 6 -22.46 9.85 5.89
C ASN A 6 -23.14 10.84 6.87
N SER A 7 -24.31 10.49 7.42
CA SER A 7 -25.13 11.35 8.29
C SER A 7 -25.07 10.99 9.78
N GLU A 8 -24.24 10.03 10.20
CA GLU A 8 -24.14 9.59 11.60
C GLU A 8 -22.83 10.05 12.28
N THR A 9 -22.90 10.21 13.61
CA THR A 9 -21.90 10.84 14.50
C THR A 9 -20.54 10.12 14.56
N GLN A 10 -20.45 8.91 14.01
CA GLN A 10 -19.22 8.13 13.92
C GLN A 10 -19.18 7.48 12.54
N GLN A 11 -18.25 7.92 11.67
CA GLN A 11 -18.14 7.38 10.32
C GLN A 11 -17.63 5.93 10.37
N PRO A 12 -18.42 4.93 9.93
CA PRO A 12 -17.95 3.56 9.88
C PRO A 12 -16.86 3.40 8.80
N PHE A 13 -15.93 2.45 8.99
CA PHE A 13 -14.95 2.12 7.95
C PHE A 13 -15.62 1.29 6.85
N ILE A 14 -15.82 1.90 5.69
CA ILE A 14 -16.52 1.34 4.54
C ILE A 14 -15.52 0.73 3.57
N ILE A 15 -15.66 -0.58 3.33
CA ILE A 15 -14.96 -1.30 2.26
C ILE A 15 -15.95 -1.52 1.11
N ALA A 16 -15.60 -1.06 -0.10
CA ALA A 16 -16.41 -1.26 -1.30
C ALA A 16 -15.73 -2.23 -2.28
N GLU A 17 -16.49 -3.16 -2.84
CA GLU A 17 -16.02 -4.02 -3.91
C GLU A 17 -16.18 -3.33 -5.27
N CYS A 18 -15.12 -3.32 -6.08
CA CYS A 18 -15.10 -2.68 -7.38
C CYS A 18 -14.71 -3.64 -8.49
N ILE A 19 -15.67 -3.91 -9.38
CA ILE A 19 -15.52 -4.84 -10.51
C ILE A 19 -14.76 -4.19 -11.68
N LEU A 20 -15.05 -2.91 -11.94
CA LEU A 20 -14.47 -2.11 -13.03
C LEU A 20 -13.60 -1.02 -12.41
N ASP A 21 -12.32 -0.94 -12.75
CA ASP A 21 -11.38 -0.01 -12.09
C ASP A 21 -11.81 1.46 -12.22
N ASP A 22 -12.47 1.82 -13.33
CA ASP A 22 -13.01 3.18 -13.54
C ASP A 22 -14.01 3.62 -12.45
N ASN A 23 -14.67 2.68 -11.76
CA ASN A 23 -15.59 2.99 -10.68
C ASN A 23 -14.89 3.24 -9.33
N ARG A 24 -13.58 2.99 -9.22
CA ARG A 24 -12.82 3.16 -7.98
C ARG A 24 -12.91 4.59 -7.46
N GLU A 25 -12.64 5.57 -8.31
CA GLU A 25 -12.73 6.98 -7.94
C GLU A 25 -14.14 7.35 -7.48
N ARG A 26 -15.16 6.81 -8.16
CA ARG A 26 -16.56 7.07 -7.79
C ARG A 26 -16.87 6.53 -6.40
N PHE A 27 -16.40 5.33 -6.06
CA PHE A 27 -16.64 4.76 -4.73
C PHE A 27 -15.89 5.51 -3.62
N GLN A 28 -14.67 5.97 -3.89
CA GLN A 28 -13.94 6.84 -2.95
C GLN A 28 -14.69 8.16 -2.72
N ARG A 29 -15.20 8.80 -3.77
CA ARG A 29 -16.00 10.03 -3.67
C ARG A 29 -17.30 9.84 -2.87
N LEU A 30 -17.89 8.64 -2.91
CA LEU A 30 -19.09 8.30 -2.17
C LEU A 30 -18.82 7.88 -0.71
N GLY A 31 -17.56 7.96 -0.25
CA GLY A 31 -17.20 7.71 1.16
C GLY A 31 -16.65 6.32 1.46
N ALA A 32 -16.28 5.51 0.46
CA ALA A 32 -15.56 4.26 0.72
C ALA A 32 -14.12 4.55 1.21
N ASN A 33 -13.77 4.05 2.39
CA ASN A 33 -12.42 4.20 2.96
C ASN A 33 -11.41 3.29 2.26
N ALA A 34 -11.84 2.12 1.79
CA ALA A 34 -11.05 1.22 0.97
C ALA A 34 -11.91 0.66 -0.17
N VAL A 35 -11.31 0.59 -1.36
CA VAL A 35 -11.95 -0.04 -2.53
C VAL A 35 -11.13 -1.25 -2.92
N ILE A 36 -11.71 -2.44 -2.79
CA ILE A 36 -11.06 -3.71 -3.11
C ILE A 36 -11.58 -4.24 -4.45
N ARG A 37 -10.75 -4.98 -5.18
CA ARG A 37 -11.15 -5.76 -6.35
C ARG A 37 -10.80 -7.22 -6.06
N PRO A 38 -11.78 -8.12 -5.86
CA PRO A 38 -11.48 -9.51 -5.57
C PRO A 38 -10.71 -10.12 -6.74
N ILE A 39 -9.66 -10.86 -6.40
CA ILE A 39 -8.80 -11.51 -7.39
C ILE A 39 -9.60 -12.67 -8.00
N ARG A 40 -10.10 -12.47 -9.21
CA ARG A 40 -10.73 -13.53 -10.02
C ARG A 40 -9.77 -14.14 -11.04
N THR A 41 -8.55 -13.63 -11.11
CA THR A 41 -7.53 -13.91 -12.13
C THR A 41 -6.37 -14.75 -11.59
N TYR A 42 -6.61 -15.64 -10.63
CA TYR A 42 -5.56 -16.59 -10.19
C TYR A 42 -4.94 -17.37 -11.37
N PRO A 43 -5.69 -17.84 -12.39
CA PRO A 43 -5.10 -18.50 -13.54
C PRO A 43 -4.18 -17.58 -14.35
N GLU A 44 -4.60 -16.33 -14.60
CA GLU A 44 -3.81 -15.39 -15.39
C GLU A 44 -2.57 -14.92 -14.62
N LEU A 45 -2.68 -14.70 -13.31
CA LEU A 45 -1.57 -14.29 -12.46
C LEU A 45 -0.50 -15.39 -12.37
N VAL A 46 -0.92 -16.65 -12.21
CA VAL A 46 -0.03 -17.83 -12.22
C VAL A 46 0.60 -18.03 -13.60
N VAL A 47 -0.16 -17.86 -14.69
CA VAL A 47 0.38 -17.97 -16.05
C VAL A 47 1.41 -16.88 -16.35
N ARG A 48 1.18 -15.65 -15.87
CA ARG A 48 2.18 -14.58 -15.97
C ARG A 48 3.44 -14.90 -15.17
N SER A 49 3.32 -15.53 -13.99
CA SER A 49 4.52 -15.95 -13.26
C SER A 49 5.28 -17.10 -13.92
N LEU A 50 4.59 -18.00 -14.64
CA LEU A 50 5.26 -19.02 -15.46
C LEU A 50 6.14 -18.42 -16.57
N SER A 51 5.92 -17.16 -16.96
CA SER A 51 6.75 -16.46 -17.94
C SER A 51 8.12 -16.03 -17.37
N ALA A 52 8.27 -16.03 -16.04
CA ALA A 52 9.50 -15.69 -15.34
C ALA A 52 9.68 -16.61 -14.12
N PRO A 53 10.42 -17.73 -14.25
CA PRO A 53 10.60 -18.70 -13.17
C PRO A 53 11.07 -18.05 -11.86
N GLY A 54 10.43 -18.40 -10.75
CA GLY A 54 10.68 -17.87 -9.41
C GLY A 54 9.74 -16.74 -8.99
N THR A 55 9.03 -16.09 -9.92
CA THR A 55 8.06 -15.03 -9.58
C THR A 55 6.77 -15.59 -8.97
N GLU A 56 6.44 -16.85 -9.26
CA GLU A 56 5.30 -17.57 -8.68
C GLU A 56 5.40 -17.61 -7.16
N ARG A 57 6.60 -17.84 -6.63
CA ARG A 57 6.84 -17.91 -5.18
C ARG A 57 6.70 -16.56 -4.51
N VAL A 58 7.12 -15.49 -5.18
CA VAL A 58 6.95 -14.11 -4.67
C VAL A 58 5.46 -13.76 -4.60
N LEU A 59 4.70 -14.09 -5.64
CA LEU A 59 3.25 -13.85 -5.66
C LEU A 59 2.54 -14.71 -4.61
N GLU A 60 2.88 -15.99 -4.48
CA GLU A 60 2.34 -16.86 -3.43
C GLU A 60 2.57 -16.24 -2.05
N ASN A 61 3.79 -15.84 -1.71
CA ASN A 61 4.13 -15.23 -0.42
C ASN A 61 3.40 -13.91 -0.14
N LEU A 62 2.94 -13.19 -1.17
CA LEU A 62 2.13 -11.99 -1.01
C LEU A 62 0.66 -12.31 -0.70
N PHE A 63 0.16 -13.50 -1.08
CA PHE A 63 -1.22 -13.93 -0.84
C PHE A 63 -1.39 -14.85 0.36
N THR A 64 -0.40 -15.69 0.63
CA THR A 64 -0.35 -16.52 1.83
C THR A 64 0.11 -15.66 3.01
N HIS A 65 -0.43 -15.89 4.20
CA HIS A 65 0.10 -15.24 5.41
C HIS A 65 1.53 -15.69 5.76
N ASP A 66 2.08 -16.69 5.06
CA ASP A 66 3.39 -17.25 5.34
C ASP A 66 4.53 -16.33 4.83
N GLY A 67 5.09 -15.53 5.73
CA GLY A 67 6.45 -14.98 5.61
C GLY A 67 6.55 -13.47 5.35
N THR A 68 5.66 -12.87 4.54
CA THR A 68 5.69 -11.42 4.26
C THR A 68 4.29 -10.82 4.15
N SER A 69 4.05 -9.72 4.86
CA SER A 69 2.78 -8.99 4.77
C SER A 69 3.01 -7.54 4.31
N THR A 70 2.13 -7.05 3.44
CA THR A 70 2.11 -5.62 3.09
C THR A 70 1.34 -4.87 4.18
N LYS A 71 2.00 -3.93 4.84
CA LYS A 71 1.41 -3.08 5.89
C LYS A 71 1.39 -1.63 5.47
N ARG A 72 0.35 -0.94 5.93
CA ARG A 72 0.22 0.52 5.82
C ARG A 72 0.75 1.16 7.10
N PHE A 73 1.59 2.17 6.94
CA PHE A 73 2.11 2.98 8.02
C PHE A 73 1.69 4.44 7.80
N ASP A 74 0.85 4.97 8.68
CA ASP A 74 0.46 6.37 8.62
C ASP A 74 1.64 7.24 9.06
N ILE A 75 2.11 8.10 8.15
CA ILE A 75 3.26 8.97 8.31
C ILE A 75 3.15 10.15 7.34
N GLN A 76 3.39 11.36 7.83
CA GLN A 76 3.40 12.55 6.99
C GLN A 76 4.81 12.87 6.51
N LEU A 77 5.01 12.85 5.20
CA LEU A 77 6.25 13.25 4.55
C LEU A 77 5.93 14.30 3.48
N GLN A 78 6.85 15.24 3.28
CA GLN A 78 6.72 16.26 2.26
C GLN A 78 8.03 16.40 1.50
N GLN A 79 7.96 16.32 0.17
CA GLN A 79 9.05 16.64 -0.76
C GLN A 79 10.35 15.84 -0.47
N ILE A 80 10.22 14.55 -0.17
CA ILE A 80 11.37 13.64 -0.01
C ILE A 80 11.46 12.74 -1.24
N ARG A 81 12.65 12.54 -1.79
CA ARG A 81 12.83 11.64 -2.94
C ARG A 81 12.56 10.20 -2.55
N TRP A 82 11.92 9.45 -3.45
CA TRP A 82 11.60 8.05 -3.20
C TRP A 82 12.83 7.20 -2.87
N GLN A 83 13.96 7.41 -3.56
CA GLN A 83 15.20 6.68 -3.28
C GLN A 83 15.67 6.85 -1.84
N ASP A 84 15.52 8.04 -1.26
CA ASP A 84 16.01 8.31 0.10
C ASP A 84 15.12 7.59 1.11
N ILE A 85 13.79 7.60 0.87
CA ILE A 85 12.82 6.82 1.66
C ILE A 85 13.16 5.33 1.57
N ALA A 86 13.33 4.81 0.35
CA ALA A 86 13.59 3.40 0.08
C ALA A 86 14.90 2.94 0.75
N CYS A 87 16.00 3.66 0.50
CA CYS A 87 17.32 3.32 1.03
C CYS A 87 17.35 3.39 2.56
N LYS A 88 16.76 4.41 3.19
CA LYS A 88 16.76 4.53 4.66
C LYS A 88 15.96 3.40 5.33
N ILE A 89 14.77 3.08 4.82
CA ILE A 89 13.94 2.01 5.38
C ILE A 89 14.61 0.64 5.23
N ILE A 90 15.17 0.35 4.05
CA ILE A 90 15.88 -0.91 3.78
C ILE A 90 17.13 -1.01 4.66
N SER A 91 17.93 0.06 4.74
CA SER A 91 19.16 0.08 5.54
C SER A 91 18.90 -0.08 7.04
N ALA A 92 17.77 0.44 7.52
CA ALA A 92 17.31 0.25 8.89
C ALA A 92 16.68 -1.13 9.14
N GLY A 93 16.55 -1.98 8.11
CA GLY A 93 15.97 -3.32 8.22
C GLY A 93 14.46 -3.33 8.50
N LEU A 94 13.78 -2.20 8.27
CA LEU A 94 12.35 -1.99 8.58
C LEU A 94 11.39 -2.53 7.51
N GLY A 95 11.92 -3.08 6.41
CA GLY A 95 11.12 -3.71 5.36
C GLY A 95 11.51 -3.23 3.96
N THR A 96 10.65 -3.53 2.99
CA THR A 96 10.80 -3.11 1.59
C THR A 96 9.66 -2.16 1.22
N PRO A 97 9.92 -0.87 0.98
CA PRO A 97 8.91 0.06 0.51
C PRO A 97 8.39 -0.34 -0.88
N LEU A 98 7.07 -0.42 -1.00
CA LEU A 98 6.39 -0.78 -2.25
C LEU A 98 5.75 0.44 -2.93
N GLY A 99 5.37 1.43 -2.12
CA GLY A 99 4.64 2.60 -2.59
C GLY A 99 4.15 3.48 -1.45
N PHE A 100 3.28 4.43 -1.78
CA PHE A 100 2.75 5.41 -0.84
C PHE A 100 1.34 5.86 -1.24
N ILE A 101 0.68 6.58 -0.33
CA ILE A 101 -0.63 7.19 -0.58
C ILE A 101 -0.47 8.72 -0.58
N THR A 102 -0.63 9.32 -1.75
CA THR A 102 -0.54 10.77 -1.94
C THR A 102 -1.53 11.53 -1.05
N MET A 103 -1.31 12.83 -0.85
CA MET A 103 -2.20 13.68 -0.04
C MET A 103 -3.66 13.71 -0.53
N ASP A 104 -3.91 13.40 -1.80
CA ASP A 104 -5.25 13.30 -2.40
C ASP A 104 -5.84 11.87 -2.37
N GLY A 105 -5.17 10.92 -1.70
CA GLY A 105 -5.68 9.56 -1.46
C GLY A 105 -5.42 8.57 -2.60
N ARG A 106 -4.61 8.92 -3.60
CA ARG A 106 -4.21 7.98 -4.67
C ARG A 106 -3.08 7.07 -4.18
N VAL A 107 -3.19 5.79 -4.52
CA VAL A 107 -2.15 4.79 -4.24
C VAL A 107 -1.16 4.78 -5.39
N ILE A 108 0.11 5.06 -5.10
CA ILE A 108 1.21 4.99 -6.07
C ILE A 108 2.12 3.83 -5.66
N THR A 109 2.34 2.88 -6.57
CA THR A 109 3.25 1.74 -6.39
C THR A 109 4.39 1.81 -7.38
N ASN A 110 5.59 1.38 -6.94
CA ASN A 110 6.82 1.43 -7.74
C ASN A 110 7.07 2.81 -8.41
N PRO A 111 7.10 3.91 -7.65
CA PRO A 111 7.46 5.24 -8.18
C PRO A 111 8.92 5.26 -8.68
N ASN A 112 9.26 6.24 -9.51
CA ASN A 112 10.66 6.41 -9.93
C ASN A 112 11.52 6.83 -8.74
N HIS A 113 12.79 6.44 -8.77
CA HIS A 113 13.75 6.73 -7.69
C HIS A 113 13.88 8.21 -7.34
N ASP A 114 13.71 9.10 -8.31
CA ASP A 114 13.86 10.55 -8.23
C ASP A 114 12.54 11.30 -8.00
N ASP A 115 11.40 10.59 -7.97
CA ASP A 115 10.10 11.21 -7.70
C ASP A 115 10.09 11.84 -6.30
N GLU A 116 9.64 13.10 -6.22
CA GLU A 116 9.41 13.78 -4.95
C GLU A 116 8.06 13.35 -4.34
N VAL A 117 8.14 12.80 -3.14
CA VAL A 117 7.01 12.17 -2.46
C VAL A 117 6.45 13.10 -1.40
N SER A 118 5.15 13.40 -1.51
CA SER A 118 4.32 14.00 -0.48
C SER A 118 3.17 13.06 -0.15
N THR A 119 3.19 12.48 1.05
CA THR A 119 2.33 11.35 1.43
C THR A 119 1.86 11.47 2.88
N TYR A 120 0.70 10.87 3.19
CA TYR A 120 0.26 10.62 4.57
C TYR A 120 0.36 9.14 4.99
N ALA A 121 0.74 8.24 4.07
CA ALA A 121 0.97 6.84 4.40
C ALA A 121 1.99 6.16 3.47
N LEU A 122 2.81 5.29 4.04
CA LEU A 122 3.69 4.40 3.27
C LEU A 122 3.12 2.98 3.24
N LEU A 123 3.34 2.29 2.13
CA LEU A 123 3.03 0.88 1.94
C LEU A 123 4.34 0.10 1.91
N ILE A 124 4.55 -0.74 2.92
CA ILE A 124 5.83 -1.43 3.13
C ILE A 124 5.56 -2.92 3.30
N MET A 125 6.33 -3.74 2.59
CA MET A 125 6.38 -5.18 2.82
C MET A 125 7.29 -5.46 4.02
N VAL A 126 6.74 -6.11 5.03
CA VAL A 126 7.47 -6.48 6.25
C VAL A 126 7.43 -7.99 6.45
N GLY A 127 8.51 -8.54 7.02
CA GLY A 127 8.52 -9.90 7.52
C GLY A 127 7.54 -10.06 8.68
N GLU A 128 6.88 -11.21 8.77
CA GLU A 128 5.85 -11.47 9.78
C GLU A 128 6.39 -11.43 11.22
N ASP A 129 7.64 -11.83 11.40
CA ASP A 129 8.38 -11.84 12.66
C ASP A 129 8.85 -10.44 13.12
N LYS A 130 8.74 -9.43 12.26
CA LYS A 130 9.22 -8.07 12.55
C LYS A 130 8.12 -7.18 13.10
N ILE A 131 8.38 -6.64 14.29
CA ILE A 131 7.59 -5.56 14.88
C ILE A 131 8.11 -4.23 14.33
N VAL A 132 7.40 -3.68 13.35
CA VAL A 132 7.66 -2.37 12.76
C VAL A 132 6.49 -1.45 13.10
N SER A 133 6.76 -0.21 13.50
CA SER A 133 5.77 0.82 13.80
C SER A 133 5.99 2.09 12.97
N SER A 134 4.95 2.92 12.85
CA SER A 134 5.07 4.24 12.20
C SER A 134 6.11 5.14 12.88
N ASP A 135 6.29 5.03 14.20
CA ASP A 135 7.28 5.82 14.95
C ASP A 135 8.71 5.46 14.55
N MET A 136 9.01 4.15 14.42
CA MET A 136 10.33 3.69 13.98
C MET A 136 10.67 4.22 12.59
N ILE A 137 9.70 4.17 11.67
CA ILE A 137 9.86 4.68 10.30
C ILE A 137 10.09 6.20 10.35
N SER A 138 9.32 6.92 11.15
CA SER A 138 9.44 8.38 11.28
C SER A 138 10.83 8.78 11.79
N VAL A 139 11.35 8.09 12.81
CA VAL A 139 12.71 8.35 13.35
C VAL A 139 13.79 8.14 12.28
N VAL A 140 13.70 7.05 11.53
CA VAL A 140 14.67 6.72 10.48
C VAL A 140 14.66 7.74 9.35
N LEU A 141 13.48 8.21 8.94
CA LEU A 141 13.35 9.19 7.86
C LEU A 141 13.72 10.62 8.29
N SER A 142 13.57 10.94 9.57
CA SER A 142 13.95 12.24 10.15
C SER A 142 15.45 12.41 10.35
N SER A 143 16.18 11.30 10.52
CA SER A 143 17.62 11.30 10.73
C SER A 143 18.32 11.79 9.45
N HIS A 144 19.03 12.92 9.54
CA HIS A 144 19.74 13.56 8.42
C HIS A 144 20.94 12.72 7.97
#